data_AF-A0A2S8X129-F1
#
_entry.id   AF-A0A2S8X129-F1
#
_cell.length_a   1.000
_cell.length_b   1.000
_cell.length_c   1.000
_cell.angle_alpha   90.00
_cell.angle_beta   90.00
_cell.angle_gamma   90.00
#
_symmetry.space_group_name_H-M   'P 1'
#
loop_
_entity.id
_entity.type
_entity.pdbx_description
1 polymer ?
#
loop_
_entity_poly.entity_id
_entity_poly.type
_entity_poly.pdbx_seq_one_letter_code
_entity_poly.pdbx_strand_id
1 'polypeptide(L)'
;MQQRLTFRHTYRFWIKTLLAGTLLLPFLPVEVYSEPAQATPKSQAAELKPAEIFAARRHLYETIGQMTQIPWYRLAAIDQYERTITRAHPKDRKHPERLTGIFMTPPAWRGWLNPDETDQHPESILFFKGYGRDGSGDGIADANNDQDVLYSMASVIQGYGNKQEDFNIALWEYYHNSRAVQRIQQFAKLYEHFDNLDLFGHAFPVPLGTNYSYRSTWGTKRSWGGYRIHEGTDIFAPHGLPVRSTCYGVVEIKGWNPFGGWRIGIRDLNNHYHYYAHLSGFDKSARIGEVVIPGQVVGWVGSSGYGKPGTQGKFPPHLHYGIYRDSGLHEWSFDPYPQLKHWEQDERKQKSKKSK
;
A
#
# COMPACT_ATOMS: atom_id res chain seq x y z
N MET A 1 15.29 53.11 -23.55
CA MET A 1 16.33 52.82 -24.57
C MET A 1 16.41 51.31 -24.70
N GLN A 2 15.74 50.69 -25.69
CA GLN A 2 16.29 50.30 -27.01
C GLN A 2 17.56 49.44 -26.85
N GLN A 3 17.71 48.23 -27.40
CA GLN A 3 17.16 47.65 -28.61
C GLN A 3 17.35 46.12 -28.62
N ARG A 4 16.47 45.43 -29.36
CA ARG A 4 16.62 44.04 -29.81
C ARG A 4 17.74 43.94 -30.86
N LEU A 5 18.43 42.81 -30.93
CA LEU A 5 19.16 42.40 -32.14
C LEU A 5 18.77 40.97 -32.53
N THR A 6 18.04 40.89 -33.64
CA THR A 6 17.84 39.71 -34.49
C THR A 6 18.95 39.66 -35.53
N PHE A 7 19.48 38.48 -35.85
CA PHE A 7 20.21 38.27 -37.10
C PHE A 7 19.68 37.02 -37.81
N ARG A 8 18.92 37.26 -38.89
CA ARG A 8 18.70 36.31 -39.98
C ARG A 8 19.84 36.50 -40.98
N HIS A 9 20.44 35.43 -41.47
CA HIS A 9 21.20 35.48 -42.72
C HIS A 9 20.72 34.37 -43.66
N THR A 10 20.17 34.83 -44.77
CA THR A 10 19.79 34.10 -45.97
C THR A 10 21.00 33.96 -46.88
N TYR A 11 21.21 32.81 -47.51
CA TYR A 11 21.87 32.75 -48.81
C TYR A 11 21.19 31.70 -49.70
N ARG A 12 20.60 32.19 -50.79
CA ARG A 12 20.17 31.44 -51.97
C ARG A 12 21.34 31.44 -52.95
N PHE A 13 21.68 30.29 -53.52
CA PHE A 13 22.43 30.20 -54.76
C PHE A 13 21.69 29.24 -55.71
N TRP A 14 21.46 29.73 -56.92
CA TRP A 14 20.86 29.00 -58.04
C TRP A 14 21.95 28.62 -59.04
N ILE A 15 21.57 27.76 -60.02
CA ILE A 15 22.21 27.50 -61.33
C ILE A 15 23.20 26.31 -61.30
N LYS A 16 23.16 25.25 -62.13
CA LYS A 16 22.51 24.95 -63.43
C LYS A 16 22.37 23.42 -63.60
N THR A 17 21.32 23.03 -64.30
CA THR A 17 21.02 21.71 -64.88
C THR A 17 22.05 21.20 -65.90
N LEU A 18 22.26 19.88 -65.91
CA LEU A 18 22.68 19.10 -67.08
C LEU A 18 21.78 17.85 -67.16
N LEU A 19 21.00 17.76 -68.23
CA LEU A 19 20.16 16.63 -68.60
C LEU A 19 21.03 15.54 -69.24
N ALA A 20 20.88 14.30 -68.77
CA ALA A 20 21.11 13.11 -69.56
C ALA A 20 19.99 12.12 -69.22
N GLY A 21 19.12 11.87 -70.20
CA GLY A 21 17.96 11.01 -70.04
C GLY A 21 18.32 9.53 -70.19
N THR A 22 17.70 8.69 -69.38
CA THR A 22 17.63 7.25 -69.60
C THR A 22 16.34 6.70 -68.99
N LEU A 23 15.56 6.04 -69.86
CA LEU A 23 14.40 5.15 -69.69
C LEU A 23 13.65 5.12 -68.34
N LEU A 24 12.39 5.57 -68.42
CA LEU A 24 11.30 5.27 -67.48
C LEU A 24 10.90 3.78 -67.56
N LEU A 25 10.99 3.07 -66.44
CA LEU A 25 10.12 1.95 -66.10
C LEU A 25 9.13 2.44 -65.02
N PRO A 26 7.82 2.14 -65.12
CA PRO A 26 6.87 2.61 -64.13
C PRO A 26 7.02 1.79 -62.85
N PHE A 27 7.64 2.36 -61.82
CA PHE A 27 7.46 1.89 -60.46
C PHE A 27 6.06 2.30 -60.01
N LEU A 28 5.15 1.33 -59.95
CA LEU A 28 3.90 1.48 -59.20
C LEU A 28 4.27 1.71 -57.73
N PRO A 29 3.71 2.72 -57.04
CA PRO A 29 3.82 2.77 -55.59
C PRO A 29 3.07 1.57 -55.03
N VAL A 30 3.79 0.67 -54.36
CA VAL A 30 3.15 -0.24 -53.42
C VAL A 30 2.66 0.64 -52.28
N GLU A 31 1.37 0.96 -52.29
CA GLU A 31 0.65 1.38 -51.09
C GLU A 31 0.79 0.23 -50.09
N VAL A 32 1.79 0.35 -49.22
CA VAL A 32 1.79 -0.42 -47.98
C VAL A 32 0.60 0.12 -47.20
N TYR A 33 -0.53 -0.58 -47.29
CA TYR A 33 -1.60 -0.45 -46.33
C TYR A 33 -0.99 -0.72 -44.96
N SER A 34 -0.62 0.34 -44.25
CA SER A 34 -0.42 0.27 -42.81
C SER A 34 -1.78 -0.11 -42.24
N GLU A 35 -1.93 -1.35 -41.79
CA GLU A 35 -3.03 -1.70 -40.91
C GLU A 35 -3.04 -0.68 -39.77
N PRO A 36 -4.20 -0.09 -39.43
CA PRO A 36 -4.28 0.80 -38.29
C PRO A 36 -3.79 -0.02 -37.09
N ALA A 37 -2.76 0.50 -36.42
CA ALA A 37 -2.20 -0.07 -35.20
C ALA A 37 -3.35 -0.52 -34.31
N GLN A 38 -3.49 -1.84 -34.14
CA GLN A 38 -4.45 -2.40 -33.21
C GLN A 38 -4.16 -1.73 -31.86
N ALA A 39 -5.17 -1.04 -31.35
CA ALA A 39 -5.12 -0.43 -30.05
C ALA A 39 -4.64 -1.49 -29.06
N THR A 40 -3.60 -1.14 -28.29
CA THR A 40 -3.13 -1.94 -27.15
C THR A 40 -4.36 -2.39 -26.35
N PRO A 41 -4.50 -3.69 -26.06
CA PRO A 41 -5.61 -4.13 -25.22
C PRO A 41 -5.48 -3.40 -23.89
N LYS A 42 -6.55 -2.70 -23.49
CA LYS A 42 -6.69 -2.25 -22.10
C LYS A 42 -6.39 -3.44 -21.19
N SER A 43 -5.59 -3.23 -20.14
CA SER A 43 -5.22 -4.32 -19.24
C SER A 43 -6.49 -5.01 -18.72
N GLN A 44 -6.50 -6.35 -18.80
CA GLN A 44 -7.62 -7.18 -18.31
C GLN A 44 -7.92 -7.00 -16.81
N ALA A 45 -7.04 -6.30 -16.08
CA ALA A 45 -7.22 -5.96 -14.67
C ALA A 45 -8.34 -4.94 -14.41
N ALA A 46 -8.72 -4.11 -15.39
CA ALA A 46 -9.65 -2.99 -15.18
C ALA A 46 -11.14 -3.38 -15.09
N GLU A 47 -11.52 -4.62 -15.44
CA GLU A 47 -12.93 -5.05 -15.53
C GLU A 47 -13.33 -6.16 -14.54
N LEU A 48 -12.40 -6.70 -13.76
CA LEU A 48 -12.67 -7.80 -12.83
C LEU A 48 -13.28 -7.33 -11.51
N LYS A 49 -14.18 -8.13 -10.94
CA LYS A 49 -14.74 -7.87 -9.60
C LYS A 49 -13.65 -8.01 -8.54
N PRO A 50 -13.73 -7.32 -7.38
CA PRO A 50 -12.73 -7.43 -6.32
C PRO A 50 -12.45 -8.87 -5.87
N ALA A 51 -13.48 -9.72 -5.78
CA ALA A 51 -13.32 -11.13 -5.42
C ALA A 51 -12.53 -11.94 -6.47
N GLU A 52 -12.73 -11.65 -7.76
CA GLU A 52 -12.00 -12.29 -8.86
C GLU A 52 -10.53 -11.88 -8.85
N ILE A 53 -10.24 -10.61 -8.54
CA ILE A 53 -8.88 -10.10 -8.37
C ILE A 53 -8.17 -10.81 -7.21
N PHE A 54 -8.82 -10.99 -6.06
CA PHE A 54 -8.23 -11.71 -4.93
C PHE A 54 -7.98 -13.18 -5.26
N ALA A 55 -8.91 -13.85 -5.95
CA ALA A 55 -8.72 -15.22 -6.39
C ALA A 55 -7.53 -15.36 -7.35
N ALA A 56 -7.42 -14.46 -8.34
CA ALA A 56 -6.30 -14.45 -9.29
C ALA A 56 -4.95 -14.21 -8.58
N ARG A 57 -4.90 -13.28 -7.62
CA ARG A 57 -3.71 -13.04 -6.80
C ARG A 57 -3.33 -14.25 -5.96
N ARG A 58 -4.31 -14.88 -5.30
CA ARG A 58 -4.07 -16.07 -4.47
C ARG A 58 -3.45 -17.18 -5.30
N HIS A 59 -4.03 -17.47 -6.45
CA HIS A 59 -3.49 -18.47 -7.39
C HIS A 59 -2.06 -18.14 -7.82
N LEU A 60 -1.78 -16.88 -8.15
CA LEU A 60 -0.44 -16.43 -8.51
C LEU A 60 0.58 -16.63 -7.37
N TYR A 61 0.23 -16.25 -6.13
CA TYR A 61 1.10 -16.44 -4.96
C TYR A 61 1.35 -17.92 -4.65
N GLU A 62 0.34 -18.78 -4.79
CA GLU A 62 0.49 -20.22 -4.58
C GLU A 62 1.37 -20.85 -5.65
N THR A 63 1.19 -20.47 -6.91
CA THR A 63 2.00 -20.97 -8.04
C THR A 63 3.48 -20.63 -7.84
N ILE A 64 3.79 -19.35 -7.61
CA ILE A 64 5.18 -18.93 -7.37
C ILE A 64 5.71 -19.47 -6.04
N GLY A 65 4.86 -19.58 -5.03
CA GLY A 65 5.23 -20.17 -3.75
C GLY A 65 5.63 -21.64 -3.86
N GLN A 66 4.96 -22.42 -4.71
CA GLN A 66 5.34 -23.81 -5.00
C GLN A 66 6.68 -23.89 -5.73
N MET A 67 6.93 -23.00 -6.70
CA MET A 67 8.19 -22.96 -7.44
C MET A 67 9.37 -22.56 -6.56
N THR A 68 9.17 -21.58 -5.67
CA THR A 68 10.26 -20.98 -4.86
C THR A 68 10.36 -21.54 -3.45
N GLN A 69 9.40 -22.37 -3.03
CA GLN A 69 9.25 -22.87 -1.64
C GLN A 69 8.99 -21.76 -0.60
N ILE A 70 8.56 -20.58 -1.05
CA ILE A 70 8.18 -19.48 -0.18
C ILE A 70 6.66 -19.55 0.05
N PRO A 71 6.19 -19.53 1.32
CA PRO A 71 4.76 -19.54 1.60
C PRO A 71 4.01 -18.37 0.94
N TRP A 72 2.84 -18.66 0.37
CA TRP A 72 2.02 -17.68 -0.37
C TRP A 72 1.75 -16.40 0.44
N TYR A 73 1.56 -16.52 1.76
CA TYR A 73 1.23 -15.39 2.64
C TYR A 73 2.38 -14.39 2.79
N ARG A 74 3.64 -14.84 2.64
CA ARG A 74 4.83 -13.96 2.64
C ARG A 74 4.90 -13.16 1.35
N LEU A 75 4.64 -13.82 0.21
CA LEU A 75 4.56 -13.17 -1.10
C LEU A 75 3.41 -12.16 -1.15
N ALA A 76 2.23 -12.54 -0.65
CA ALA A 76 1.08 -11.65 -0.52
C ALA A 76 1.37 -10.44 0.38
N ALA A 77 2.13 -10.62 1.45
CA ALA A 77 2.52 -9.54 2.36
C ALA A 77 3.46 -8.53 1.71
N ILE A 78 4.46 -8.99 0.96
CA ILE A 78 5.36 -8.12 0.19
C ILE A 78 4.55 -7.33 -0.84
N ASP A 79 3.73 -8.02 -1.63
CA ASP A 79 2.88 -7.39 -2.64
C ASP A 79 1.94 -6.33 -2.03
N GLN A 80 1.30 -6.65 -0.90
CA GLN A 80 0.41 -5.71 -0.23
C GLN A 80 1.18 -4.49 0.29
N TYR A 81 2.37 -4.68 0.88
CA TYR A 81 3.23 -3.58 1.30
C TYR A 81 3.61 -2.68 0.13
N GLU A 82 4.04 -3.27 -0.98
CA GLU A 82 4.41 -2.55 -2.20
C GLU A 82 3.25 -1.67 -2.72
N ARG A 83 2.01 -2.19 -2.74
CA ARG A 83 0.83 -1.39 -3.08
C ARG A 83 0.62 -0.20 -2.17
N THR A 84 0.82 -0.36 -0.85
CA THR A 84 0.63 0.73 0.11
C THR A 84 1.63 1.86 -0.16
N ILE A 85 2.87 1.52 -0.47
CA ILE A 85 3.92 2.50 -0.78
C ILE A 85 3.72 3.12 -2.17
N THR A 86 3.28 2.36 -3.17
CA THR A 86 2.93 2.91 -4.50
C THR A 86 1.79 3.92 -4.41
N ARG A 87 0.77 3.67 -3.56
CA ARG A 87 -0.30 4.65 -3.28
C ARG A 87 0.22 5.90 -2.57
N ALA A 88 1.24 5.76 -1.72
CA ALA A 88 1.86 6.89 -1.03
C ALA A 88 2.77 7.72 -1.96
N HIS A 89 3.43 7.09 -2.94
CA HIS A 89 4.39 7.73 -3.86
C HIS A 89 4.06 7.46 -5.35
N PRO A 90 2.88 7.88 -5.85
CA PRO A 90 2.42 7.53 -7.19
C PRO A 90 3.23 8.17 -8.33
N LYS A 91 4.00 9.23 -8.04
CA LYS A 91 4.85 9.90 -9.04
C LYS A 91 6.14 9.14 -9.29
N ASP A 92 6.70 8.52 -8.25
CA ASP A 92 8.02 7.87 -8.29
C ASP A 92 7.91 6.37 -8.60
N ARG A 93 6.76 5.76 -8.28
CA ARG A 93 6.49 4.33 -8.47
C ARG A 93 5.47 4.06 -9.58
N LYS A 94 5.77 4.51 -10.79
CA LYS A 94 4.90 4.31 -11.95
C LYS A 94 5.12 2.92 -12.55
N HIS A 95 4.05 2.15 -12.65
CA HIS A 95 4.01 0.89 -13.40
C HIS A 95 2.61 0.70 -13.99
N PRO A 96 2.43 -0.12 -15.05
CA PRO A 96 1.12 -0.41 -15.60
C PRO A 96 0.18 -1.01 -14.55
N GLU A 97 -1.13 -0.92 -14.81
CA GLU A 97 -2.13 -1.63 -13.98
C GLU A 97 -1.96 -3.13 -14.17
N ARG A 98 -1.62 -3.81 -13.07
CA ARG A 98 -1.29 -5.22 -13.02
C ARG A 98 -1.97 -5.90 -11.84
N LEU A 99 -1.98 -7.23 -11.83
CA LEU A 99 -2.51 -7.98 -10.71
C LEU A 99 -1.71 -7.70 -9.45
N THR A 100 -0.37 -7.68 -9.51
CA THR A 100 0.59 -7.33 -8.47
C THR A 100 0.85 -5.82 -8.38
N GLY A 101 1.30 -5.35 -7.22
CA GLY A 101 1.73 -3.97 -6.98
C GLY A 101 3.23 -3.84 -6.70
N ILE A 102 3.99 -4.92 -6.88
CA ILE A 102 5.44 -4.94 -6.66
C ILE A 102 6.10 -4.01 -7.67
N PHE A 103 6.94 -3.10 -7.17
CA PHE A 103 7.70 -2.18 -8.01
C PHE A 103 9.18 -2.29 -7.69
N MET A 104 9.93 -2.86 -8.63
CA MET A 104 11.39 -2.83 -8.67
C MET A 104 11.84 -1.62 -9.51
N THR A 105 12.86 -0.90 -9.06
CA THR A 105 13.40 0.20 -9.86
C THR A 105 14.06 -0.36 -11.11
N PRO A 106 14.03 0.33 -12.27
CA PRO A 106 14.66 -0.17 -13.49
C PRO A 106 16.14 -0.57 -13.30
N PRO A 107 16.98 0.19 -12.57
CA PRO A 107 18.36 -0.23 -12.30
C PRO A 107 18.47 -1.47 -11.40
N ALA A 108 17.55 -1.69 -10.44
CA ALA A 108 17.53 -2.90 -9.63
C ALA A 108 17.06 -4.12 -10.44
N TRP A 109 16.11 -3.93 -11.38
CA TRP A 109 15.64 -4.96 -12.28
C TRP A 109 16.76 -5.48 -13.19
N ARG A 110 17.38 -4.59 -13.97
CA ARG A 110 18.36 -4.94 -15.02
C ARG A 110 19.81 -5.06 -14.53
N GLY A 111 20.09 -4.58 -13.33
CA GLY A 111 21.43 -4.47 -12.77
C GLY A 111 21.99 -3.06 -12.89
N TRP A 112 22.65 -2.59 -11.84
CA TRP A 112 23.04 -1.18 -11.68
C TRP A 112 24.06 -0.69 -12.71
N LEU A 113 24.83 -1.61 -13.28
CA LEU A 113 25.90 -1.34 -14.25
C LEU A 113 25.54 -1.81 -15.67
N ASN A 114 24.31 -2.26 -15.90
CA ASN A 114 23.88 -2.65 -17.22
C ASN A 114 23.73 -1.39 -18.09
N PRO A 115 24.42 -1.29 -19.25
CA PRO A 115 24.28 -0.14 -20.13
C PRO A 115 22.96 -0.14 -20.91
N ASP A 116 22.32 -1.30 -21.10
CA ASP A 116 21.06 -1.42 -21.83
C ASP A 116 19.86 -1.20 -20.88
N GLU A 117 19.09 -0.14 -21.13
CA GLU A 117 17.92 0.23 -20.33
C GLU A 117 16.69 -0.63 -20.60
N THR A 118 16.69 -1.32 -21.74
CA THR A 118 15.59 -2.14 -22.25
C THR A 118 15.89 -3.63 -22.21
N ASP A 119 16.97 -4.03 -21.54
CA ASP A 119 17.38 -5.42 -21.44
C ASP A 119 16.29 -6.28 -20.79
N GLN A 120 15.85 -7.29 -21.53
CA GLN A 120 14.87 -8.29 -21.11
C GLN A 120 15.47 -9.70 -21.09
N HIS A 121 16.76 -9.87 -21.38
CA HIS A 121 17.38 -11.19 -21.42
C HIS A 121 17.81 -11.63 -20.01
N PRO A 122 17.23 -12.70 -19.45
CA PRO A 122 17.50 -13.10 -18.07
C PRO A 122 18.99 -13.32 -17.75
N GLU A 123 19.74 -13.91 -18.69
CA GLU A 123 21.18 -14.16 -18.53
C GLU A 123 22.02 -12.88 -18.49
N SER A 124 21.68 -11.91 -19.33
CA SER A 124 22.35 -10.59 -19.35
C SER A 124 22.04 -9.83 -18.06
N ILE A 125 20.78 -9.80 -17.65
CA ILE A 125 20.35 -9.20 -16.39
C ILE A 125 21.08 -9.83 -15.20
N LEU A 126 21.18 -11.17 -15.16
CA LEU A 126 21.91 -11.89 -14.11
C LEU A 126 23.40 -11.54 -14.10
N PHE A 127 24.04 -11.44 -15.28
CA PHE A 127 25.45 -11.03 -15.40
C PHE A 127 25.71 -9.67 -14.74
N PHE A 128 24.79 -8.71 -14.92
CA PHE A 128 24.86 -7.38 -14.28
C PHE A 128 24.31 -7.36 -12.84
N LYS A 129 24.03 -8.53 -12.26
CA LYS A 129 23.46 -8.70 -10.90
C LYS A 129 22.11 -8.02 -10.73
N GLY A 130 21.33 -7.89 -11.79
CA GLY A 130 19.94 -7.49 -11.73
C GLY A 130 19.04 -8.58 -11.15
N TYR A 131 17.92 -8.15 -10.59
CA TYR A 131 16.94 -9.05 -9.99
C TYR A 131 15.96 -9.66 -11.00
N GLY A 132 15.83 -9.11 -12.21
CA GLY A 132 14.88 -9.58 -13.22
C GLY A 132 15.14 -11.04 -13.60
N ARG A 133 14.08 -11.85 -13.53
CA ARG A 133 14.04 -13.27 -13.90
C ARG A 133 12.78 -13.54 -14.72
N ASP A 134 12.89 -14.48 -15.64
CA ASP A 134 11.75 -15.04 -16.35
C ASP A 134 11.01 -16.00 -15.42
N GLY A 135 9.85 -15.56 -14.92
CA GLY A 135 8.95 -16.34 -14.07
C GLY A 135 7.83 -17.00 -14.87
N SER A 136 7.57 -16.54 -16.08
CA SER A 136 6.53 -17.06 -16.98
C SER A 136 7.00 -18.25 -17.82
N GLY A 137 8.30 -18.36 -18.06
CA GLY A 137 8.94 -19.38 -18.88
C GLY A 137 8.95 -19.08 -20.38
N ASP A 138 8.75 -17.83 -20.79
CA ASP A 138 8.72 -17.40 -22.20
C ASP A 138 10.10 -16.96 -22.74
N GLY A 139 11.13 -17.01 -21.90
CA GLY A 139 12.50 -16.61 -22.20
C GLY A 139 12.77 -15.11 -22.01
N ILE A 140 11.80 -14.35 -21.53
CA ILE A 140 11.84 -12.89 -21.39
C ILE A 140 11.67 -12.55 -19.90
N ALA A 141 12.51 -11.65 -19.37
CA ALA A 141 12.30 -11.06 -18.06
C ALA A 141 11.61 -9.69 -18.22
N ASP A 142 10.27 -9.68 -18.25
CA ASP A 142 9.48 -8.45 -18.38
C ASP A 142 9.08 -7.87 -17.01
N ALA A 143 9.57 -6.66 -16.72
CA ALA A 143 9.20 -5.91 -15.52
C ALA A 143 7.70 -5.53 -15.46
N ASN A 144 6.96 -5.70 -16.56
CA ASN A 144 5.51 -5.48 -16.64
C ASN A 144 4.70 -6.78 -16.56
N ASN A 145 5.34 -7.95 -16.52
CA ASN A 145 4.66 -9.22 -16.32
C ASN A 145 4.50 -9.51 -14.81
N ASP A 146 3.30 -9.92 -14.39
CA ASP A 146 3.00 -10.23 -12.99
C ASP A 146 3.75 -11.46 -12.46
N GLN A 147 3.94 -12.48 -13.31
CA GLN A 147 4.67 -13.69 -12.96
C GLN A 147 6.16 -13.40 -12.81
N ASP A 148 6.76 -12.70 -13.78
CA ASP A 148 8.19 -12.37 -13.75
C ASP A 148 8.55 -11.50 -12.56
N VAL A 149 7.75 -10.46 -12.27
CA VAL A 149 8.05 -9.57 -11.14
C VAL A 149 7.91 -10.29 -9.81
N LEU A 150 6.84 -11.08 -9.64
CA LEU A 150 6.66 -11.82 -8.40
C LEU A 150 7.74 -12.90 -8.23
N TYR A 151 8.08 -13.63 -9.30
CA TYR A 151 9.12 -14.65 -9.28
C TYR A 151 10.50 -14.04 -9.03
N SER A 152 10.79 -12.87 -9.61
CA SER A 152 12.03 -12.12 -9.36
C SER A 152 12.15 -11.74 -7.89
N MET A 153 11.09 -11.18 -7.29
CA MET A 153 11.05 -10.88 -5.86
C MET A 153 11.20 -12.15 -5.01
N ALA A 154 10.46 -13.21 -5.34
CA ALA A 154 10.54 -14.48 -4.63
C ALA A 154 11.97 -15.08 -4.70
N SER A 155 12.65 -14.96 -5.84
CA SER A 155 14.04 -15.41 -6.03
C SER A 155 15.02 -14.63 -5.14
N VAL A 156 14.81 -13.32 -4.95
CA VAL A 156 15.61 -12.51 -4.01
C VAL A 156 15.48 -13.06 -2.59
N ILE A 157 14.26 -13.36 -2.16
CA ILE A 157 13.99 -13.90 -0.82
C ILE A 157 14.55 -15.31 -0.67
N GLN A 158 14.38 -16.15 -1.69
CA GLN A 158 14.81 -17.54 -1.69
C GLN A 158 16.33 -17.67 -1.46
N GLY A 159 17.13 -16.71 -1.93
CA GLY A 159 18.58 -16.71 -1.77
C GLY A 159 19.08 -16.71 -0.32
N TYR A 160 18.24 -16.32 0.64
CA TYR A 160 18.60 -16.29 2.07
C TYR A 160 18.18 -17.55 2.82
N GLY A 161 17.15 -18.24 2.36
CA GLY A 161 16.59 -19.44 3.00
C GLY A 161 15.11 -19.32 3.35
N ASN A 162 14.58 -20.39 3.96
CA ASN A 162 13.14 -20.54 4.18
C ASN A 162 12.70 -20.23 5.62
N LYS A 163 13.64 -20.04 6.56
CA LYS A 163 13.31 -19.77 7.97
C LYS A 163 12.74 -18.36 8.13
N GLN A 164 12.09 -18.12 9.27
CA GLN A 164 11.53 -16.80 9.56
C GLN A 164 12.61 -15.74 9.71
N GLU A 165 13.76 -16.09 10.28
CA GLU A 165 14.90 -15.18 10.43
C GLU A 165 15.50 -14.81 9.08
N ASP A 166 15.68 -15.80 8.19
CA ASP A 166 16.19 -15.62 6.83
C ASP A 166 15.28 -14.67 6.03
N PHE A 167 13.96 -14.83 6.17
CA PHE A 167 12.98 -13.94 5.56
C PHE A 167 13.17 -12.48 6.01
N ASN A 168 13.41 -12.26 7.30
CA ASN A 168 13.61 -10.91 7.83
C ASN A 168 14.91 -10.28 7.32
N ILE A 169 15.97 -11.09 7.20
CA ILE A 169 17.26 -10.66 6.64
C ILE A 169 17.06 -10.28 5.17
N ALA A 170 16.40 -11.13 4.37
CA ALA A 170 16.14 -10.85 2.97
C ALA A 170 15.36 -9.56 2.75
N LEU A 171 14.32 -9.32 3.56
CA LEU A 171 13.57 -8.06 3.53
C LEU A 171 14.42 -6.86 3.91
N TRP A 172 15.28 -6.99 4.93
CA TRP A 172 16.18 -5.90 5.33
C TRP A 172 17.20 -5.58 4.24
N GLU A 173 17.81 -6.59 3.64
CA GLU A 173 18.79 -6.42 2.55
C GLU A 173 18.15 -5.85 1.28
N TYR A 174 16.89 -6.15 1.01
CA TYR A 174 16.18 -5.54 -0.13
C TYR A 174 15.74 -4.09 0.19
N TYR A 175 15.01 -3.88 1.29
CA TYR A 175 14.37 -2.59 1.59
C TYR A 175 15.26 -1.59 2.33
N HIS A 176 16.30 -2.05 3.03
CA HIS A 176 17.14 -1.26 3.93
C HIS A 176 16.33 -0.42 4.94
N ASN A 177 15.15 -0.92 5.35
CA ASN A 177 14.20 -0.19 6.20
C ASN A 177 13.53 -1.14 7.20
N SER A 178 13.82 -0.96 8.49
CA SER A 178 13.26 -1.79 9.57
C SER A 178 11.74 -1.66 9.69
N ARG A 179 11.14 -0.51 9.35
CA ARG A 179 9.68 -0.36 9.32
C ARG A 179 9.08 -1.24 8.23
N ALA A 180 9.69 -1.28 7.03
CA ALA A 180 9.22 -2.12 5.94
C ALA A 180 9.19 -3.60 6.37
N VAL A 181 10.28 -4.08 6.98
CA VAL A 181 10.36 -5.44 7.54
C VAL A 181 9.22 -5.68 8.55
N GLN A 182 9.02 -4.75 9.49
CA GLN A 182 7.95 -4.86 10.48
C GLN A 182 6.55 -4.91 9.85
N ARG A 183 6.26 -4.05 8.85
CA ARG A 183 4.96 -4.02 8.16
C ARG A 183 4.69 -5.32 7.40
N ILE A 184 5.68 -5.79 6.64
CA ILE A 184 5.54 -7.03 5.87
C ILE A 184 5.34 -8.23 6.80
N GLN A 185 6.03 -8.29 7.94
CA GLN A 185 5.78 -9.31 8.96
C GLN A 185 4.35 -9.26 9.52
N GLN A 186 3.84 -8.06 9.82
CA GLN A 186 2.48 -7.89 10.31
C GLN A 186 1.44 -8.33 9.26
N PHE A 187 1.66 -8.01 7.99
CA PHE A 187 0.78 -8.42 6.90
C PHE A 187 0.83 -9.93 6.68
N ALA A 188 2.03 -10.52 6.69
CA ALA A 188 2.24 -11.96 6.60
C ALA A 188 1.51 -12.69 7.72
N LYS A 189 1.59 -12.17 8.96
CA LYS A 189 0.88 -12.73 10.11
C LYS A 189 -0.63 -12.70 9.95
N LEU A 190 -1.20 -11.64 9.38
CA LEU A 190 -2.64 -11.55 9.12
C LEU A 190 -3.07 -12.58 8.07
N TYR A 191 -2.34 -12.65 6.97
CA TYR A 191 -2.63 -13.60 5.89
C TYR A 191 -2.46 -15.06 6.33
N GLU A 192 -1.43 -15.37 7.12
CA GLU A 192 -1.22 -16.70 7.70
C GLU A 192 -2.33 -17.08 8.68
N HIS A 193 -2.76 -16.14 9.53
CA HIS A 193 -3.78 -16.42 10.55
C HIS A 193 -5.18 -16.63 9.98
N PHE A 194 -5.60 -15.80 9.01
CA PHE A 194 -6.95 -15.84 8.47
C PHE A 194 -7.09 -16.68 7.19
N ASP A 195 -5.97 -17.08 6.57
CA ASP A 195 -5.92 -17.77 5.28
C ASP A 195 -6.80 -17.12 4.19
N ASN A 196 -6.85 -15.78 4.20
CA ASN A 196 -7.70 -15.00 3.30
C ASN A 196 -7.02 -13.68 2.91
N LEU A 197 -7.18 -13.27 1.66
CA LEU A 197 -6.70 -11.97 1.15
C LEU A 197 -7.67 -10.82 1.41
N ASP A 198 -8.98 -11.10 1.50
CA ASP A 198 -9.99 -10.07 1.76
C ASP A 198 -10.14 -9.79 3.26
N LEU A 199 -9.21 -8.98 3.78
CA LEU A 199 -9.19 -8.55 5.19
C LEU A 199 -9.37 -7.03 5.31
N PHE A 200 -10.19 -6.44 4.43
CA PHE A 200 -10.47 -5.00 4.39
C PHE A 200 -11.81 -4.62 5.02
N GLY A 201 -12.43 -5.55 5.77
CA GLY A 201 -13.65 -5.29 6.53
C GLY A 201 -13.44 -4.26 7.64
N HIS A 202 -14.51 -3.55 7.99
CA HIS A 202 -14.49 -2.49 9.00
C HIS A 202 -15.69 -2.56 9.96
N ALA A 203 -15.52 -1.95 11.13
CA ALA A 203 -16.57 -1.81 12.14
C ALA A 203 -16.51 -0.44 12.83
N PHE A 204 -17.64 0.03 13.37
CA PHE A 204 -17.66 1.25 14.16
C PHE A 204 -17.00 0.99 15.55
N PRO A 205 -16.15 1.89 16.09
CA PRO A 205 -15.34 1.59 17.28
C PRO A 205 -16.14 1.46 18.58
N VAL A 206 -17.41 1.85 18.62
CA VAL A 206 -18.31 1.62 19.77
C VAL A 206 -19.58 0.88 19.33
N PRO A 207 -20.23 0.06 20.17
CA PRO A 207 -21.42 -0.68 19.78
C PRO A 207 -22.59 0.24 19.38
N LEU A 208 -23.20 -0.02 18.22
CA LEU A 208 -24.41 0.70 17.79
C LEU A 208 -25.58 0.49 18.75
N GLY A 209 -26.42 1.53 18.90
CA GLY A 209 -27.58 1.52 19.80
C GLY A 209 -27.26 1.92 21.24
N THR A 210 -26.00 2.25 21.53
CA THR A 210 -25.57 2.79 22.82
C THR A 210 -25.59 4.33 22.81
N ASN A 211 -25.50 4.95 23.98
CA ASN A 211 -25.45 6.40 24.08
C ASN A 211 -24.04 6.90 23.71
N TYR A 212 -23.90 7.47 22.52
CA TYR A 212 -22.66 8.13 22.10
C TYR A 212 -22.95 9.34 21.20
N SER A 213 -22.01 10.28 21.15
CA SER A 213 -22.05 11.41 20.23
C SER A 213 -20.65 11.76 19.73
N TYR A 214 -20.56 12.20 18.48
CA TYR A 214 -19.30 12.61 17.87
C TYR A 214 -19.57 13.56 16.69
N ARG A 215 -18.60 14.43 16.42
CA ARG A 215 -18.59 15.39 15.30
C ARG A 215 -17.18 15.49 14.74
N SER A 216 -16.99 16.05 13.54
CA SER A 216 -15.64 16.33 13.07
C SER A 216 -15.00 17.35 14.01
N THR A 217 -13.95 16.92 14.69
CA THR A 217 -13.14 17.74 15.61
C THR A 217 -11.69 17.79 15.18
N TRP A 218 -11.39 17.35 13.96
CA TRP A 218 -10.06 17.40 13.38
C TRP A 218 -9.55 18.83 13.31
N GLY A 219 -8.28 19.04 13.65
CA GLY A 219 -7.65 20.36 13.57
C GLY A 219 -8.05 21.34 14.69
N THR A 220 -9.01 20.99 15.56
CA THR A 220 -9.40 21.82 16.71
C THR A 220 -8.23 22.01 17.69
N LYS A 221 -8.15 23.15 18.36
CA LYS A 221 -7.05 23.44 19.30
C LYS A 221 -7.11 22.52 20.52
N ARG A 222 -5.95 22.02 20.96
CA ARG A 222 -5.78 21.31 22.24
C ARG A 222 -4.99 22.20 23.21
N SER A 223 -5.50 22.32 24.44
CA SER A 223 -4.97 23.25 25.46
C SER A 223 -3.90 22.64 26.36
N TRP A 224 -3.88 21.31 26.54
CA TRP A 224 -2.93 20.65 27.42
C TRP A 224 -1.62 20.33 26.70
N GLY A 225 -0.47 20.73 27.25
CA GLY A 225 0.85 20.44 26.68
C GLY A 225 1.21 21.24 25.41
N GLY A 226 0.78 22.50 25.33
CA GLY A 226 1.20 23.46 24.30
C GLY A 226 0.25 23.58 23.09
N TYR A 227 0.68 24.33 22.07
CA TYR A 227 -0.07 24.54 20.83
C TYR A 227 -0.09 23.27 19.99
N ARG A 228 -1.17 22.50 20.11
CA ARG A 228 -1.38 21.28 19.34
C ARG A 228 -2.74 21.32 18.66
N ILE A 229 -2.83 20.65 17.52
CA ILE A 229 -4.11 20.36 16.87
C ILE A 229 -4.65 19.01 17.36
N HIS A 230 -5.95 18.84 17.24
CA HIS A 230 -6.59 17.57 17.49
C HIS A 230 -6.44 16.66 16.26
N GLU A 231 -5.57 15.66 16.40
CA GLU A 231 -5.29 14.64 15.38
C GLU A 231 -6.23 13.42 15.51
N GLY A 232 -7.53 13.67 15.67
CA GLY A 232 -8.51 12.61 15.72
C GLY A 232 -9.95 13.10 15.79
N THR A 233 -10.84 12.18 16.13
CA THR A 233 -12.23 12.45 16.47
C THR A 233 -12.53 11.89 17.86
N ASP A 234 -13.16 12.71 18.69
CA ASP A 234 -13.59 12.30 20.02
C ASP A 234 -15.03 11.77 19.95
N ILE A 235 -15.21 10.52 20.41
CA ILE A 235 -16.50 9.87 20.55
C ILE A 235 -16.87 9.87 22.03
N PHE A 236 -17.72 10.82 22.42
CA PHE A 236 -18.21 10.93 23.79
C PHE A 236 -19.18 9.78 24.06
N ALA A 237 -18.89 9.01 25.10
CA ALA A 237 -19.64 7.82 25.48
C ALA A 237 -19.45 7.56 27.00
N PRO A 238 -20.38 6.85 27.65
CA PRO A 238 -20.26 6.48 29.05
C PRO A 238 -18.94 5.76 29.36
N HIS A 239 -18.40 6.04 30.54
CA HIS A 239 -17.24 5.31 31.07
C HIS A 239 -17.55 3.82 31.14
N GLY A 240 -16.61 2.98 30.71
CA GLY A 240 -16.80 1.53 30.68
C GLY A 240 -17.55 1.00 29.45
N LEU A 241 -17.95 1.85 28.49
CA LEU A 241 -18.50 1.38 27.22
C LEU A 241 -17.44 0.58 26.44
N PRO A 242 -17.75 -0.60 25.87
CA PRO A 242 -16.77 -1.35 25.08
C PRO A 242 -16.24 -0.55 23.88
N VAL A 243 -14.93 -0.62 23.68
CA VAL A 243 -14.22 -0.11 22.50
C VAL A 243 -13.80 -1.29 21.64
N ARG A 244 -14.12 -1.23 20.35
CA ARG A 244 -13.92 -2.29 19.36
C ARG A 244 -12.86 -1.89 18.34
N SER A 245 -12.12 -2.87 17.82
CA SER A 245 -11.25 -2.66 16.66
C SER A 245 -12.10 -2.27 15.45
N THR A 246 -11.66 -1.27 14.70
CA THR A 246 -12.33 -0.80 13.47
C THR A 246 -11.89 -1.58 12.23
N CYS A 247 -10.86 -2.43 12.31
CA CYS A 247 -10.27 -3.13 11.19
C CYS A 247 -9.73 -4.51 11.59
N TYR A 248 -9.41 -5.32 10.58
CA TYR A 248 -8.44 -6.40 10.73
C TYR A 248 -7.06 -5.77 10.93
N GLY A 249 -6.28 -6.28 11.87
CA GLY A 249 -4.97 -5.70 12.11
C GLY A 249 -4.15 -6.39 13.19
N VAL A 250 -2.94 -5.87 13.40
CA VAL A 250 -2.04 -6.32 14.46
C VAL A 250 -1.89 -5.22 15.50
N VAL A 251 -2.01 -5.56 16.78
CA VAL A 251 -1.77 -4.62 17.88
C VAL A 251 -0.28 -4.27 17.93
N GLU A 252 0.08 -3.03 17.61
CA GLU A 252 1.47 -2.56 17.61
C GLU A 252 1.92 -2.10 18.98
N ILE A 253 1.07 -1.35 19.66
CA ILE A 253 1.39 -0.76 20.95
C ILE A 253 0.21 -0.85 21.90
N LYS A 254 0.52 -1.02 23.17
CA LYS A 254 -0.43 -0.99 24.27
C LYS A 254 0.25 -0.40 25.48
N GLY A 255 -0.36 0.60 26.12
CA GLY A 255 0.20 1.15 27.35
C GLY A 255 -0.16 2.60 27.60
N TRP A 256 0.58 3.23 28.50
CA TRP A 256 0.36 4.62 28.90
C TRP A 256 1.17 5.60 28.06
N ASN A 257 0.58 6.73 27.70
CA ASN A 257 1.35 7.96 27.46
C ASN A 257 0.67 9.17 28.15
N PRO A 258 1.39 10.27 28.41
CA PRO A 258 0.82 11.40 29.15
C PRO A 258 -0.37 12.08 28.45
N PHE A 259 -0.45 12.02 27.13
CA PHE A 259 -1.48 12.72 26.34
C PHE A 259 -2.76 11.91 26.19
N GLY A 260 -2.66 10.68 25.70
CA GLY A 260 -3.75 9.75 25.44
C GLY A 260 -4.06 8.79 26.58
N GLY A 261 -3.33 8.85 27.71
CA GLY A 261 -3.54 7.94 28.83
C GLY A 261 -3.31 6.48 28.44
N TRP A 262 -4.23 5.59 28.83
CA TRP A 262 -4.23 4.22 28.34
C TRP A 262 -4.68 4.19 26.88
N ARG A 263 -3.79 3.69 26.03
CA ARG A 263 -3.99 3.65 24.59
C ARG A 263 -3.57 2.33 23.97
N ILE A 264 -4.23 1.98 22.88
CA ILE A 264 -3.88 0.85 22.01
C ILE A 264 -3.76 1.34 20.56
N GLY A 265 -2.80 0.79 19.84
CA GLY A 265 -2.53 1.07 18.43
C GLY A 265 -2.59 -0.19 17.60
N ILE A 266 -3.28 -0.14 16.46
CA ILE A 266 -3.55 -1.31 15.61
C ILE A 266 -3.20 -0.96 14.17
N ARG A 267 -2.44 -1.82 13.48
CA ARG A 267 -2.04 -1.65 12.08
C ARG A 267 -2.90 -2.50 11.15
N ASP A 268 -3.52 -1.89 10.14
CA ASP A 268 -4.27 -2.60 9.09
C ASP A 268 -3.41 -2.93 7.85
N LEU A 269 -3.96 -3.69 6.91
CA LEU A 269 -3.30 -4.01 5.63
C LEU A 269 -3.13 -2.82 4.68
N ASN A 270 -3.84 -1.72 4.88
CA ASN A 270 -3.63 -0.48 4.13
C ASN A 270 -2.47 0.35 4.70
N ASN A 271 -1.72 -0.21 5.64
CA ASN A 271 -0.67 0.46 6.40
C ASN A 271 -1.21 1.67 7.22
N HIS A 272 -2.49 1.66 7.57
CA HIS A 272 -3.07 2.62 8.48
C HIS A 272 -2.83 2.21 9.92
N TYR A 273 -2.40 3.18 10.72
CA TYR A 273 -2.32 3.07 12.17
C TYR A 273 -3.60 3.60 12.79
N HIS A 274 -4.35 2.73 13.45
CA HIS A 274 -5.58 3.05 14.16
C HIS A 274 -5.26 3.26 15.64
N TYR A 275 -5.50 4.47 16.13
CA TYR A 275 -5.14 4.92 17.47
C TYR A 275 -6.38 5.07 18.35
N TYR A 276 -6.41 4.37 19.48
CA TYR A 276 -7.50 4.40 20.45
C TYR A 276 -6.92 4.86 21.79
N ALA A 277 -7.44 5.95 22.34
CA ALA A 277 -6.93 6.55 23.56
C ALA A 277 -8.02 6.88 24.56
N HIS A 278 -7.56 7.32 25.74
CA HIS A 278 -8.36 7.62 26.93
C HIS A 278 -9.09 6.42 27.51
N LEU A 279 -8.59 5.21 27.26
CA LEU A 279 -9.23 3.99 27.72
C LEU A 279 -9.22 3.88 29.25
N SER A 280 -10.22 3.21 29.82
CA SER A 280 -10.24 2.86 31.24
C SER A 280 -9.46 1.59 31.54
N GLY A 281 -9.33 0.71 30.54
CA GLY A 281 -8.57 -0.52 30.59
C GLY A 281 -8.53 -1.22 29.22
N PHE A 282 -7.82 -2.34 29.16
CA PHE A 282 -7.64 -3.14 27.93
C PHE A 282 -8.29 -4.51 28.09
N ASP A 283 -8.85 -5.01 26.99
CA ASP A 283 -9.25 -6.41 26.94
C ASP A 283 -8.03 -7.33 27.11
N LYS A 284 -8.21 -8.49 27.76
CA LYS A 284 -7.12 -9.44 28.03
C LYS A 284 -6.56 -10.03 26.73
N SER A 285 -7.40 -10.21 25.70
CA SER A 285 -7.01 -10.72 24.39
C SER A 285 -6.19 -9.72 23.59
N ALA A 286 -6.33 -8.42 23.86
CA ALA A 286 -5.62 -7.37 23.14
C ALA A 286 -4.19 -7.20 23.69
N ARG A 287 -3.24 -8.04 23.24
CA ARG A 287 -1.81 -7.95 23.59
C ARG A 287 -1.00 -7.46 22.39
N ILE A 288 0.17 -6.88 22.64
CA ILE A 288 1.08 -6.45 21.56
C ILE A 288 1.45 -7.67 20.71
N GLY A 289 1.37 -7.51 19.40
CA GLY A 289 1.59 -8.57 18.41
C GLY A 289 0.36 -9.41 18.12
N GLU A 290 -0.75 -9.29 18.85
CA GLU A 290 -1.97 -10.07 18.58
C GLU A 290 -2.71 -9.54 17.37
N VAL A 291 -3.32 -10.48 16.63
CA VAL A 291 -4.24 -10.17 15.55
C VAL A 291 -5.61 -9.82 16.13
N VAL A 292 -6.29 -8.88 15.48
CA VAL A 292 -7.65 -8.48 15.82
C VAL A 292 -8.53 -8.45 14.58
N ILE A 293 -9.83 -8.61 14.79
CA ILE A 293 -10.86 -8.49 13.74
C ILE A 293 -11.77 -7.27 13.97
N PRO A 294 -12.42 -6.74 12.91
CA PRO A 294 -13.40 -5.67 13.05
C PRO A 294 -14.50 -6.06 14.04
N GLY A 295 -14.79 -5.18 14.99
CA GLY A 295 -15.81 -5.40 16.02
C GLY A 295 -15.32 -6.15 17.26
N GLN A 296 -14.10 -6.69 17.27
CA GLN A 296 -13.52 -7.30 18.46
C GLN A 296 -13.27 -6.25 19.54
N VAL A 297 -13.67 -6.53 20.79
CA VAL A 297 -13.43 -5.64 21.93
C VAL A 297 -11.93 -5.61 22.25
N VAL A 298 -11.38 -4.40 22.33
CA VAL A 298 -9.95 -4.16 22.63
C VAL A 298 -9.73 -3.40 23.94
N GLY A 299 -10.79 -2.84 24.51
CA GLY A 299 -10.77 -2.12 25.78
C GLY A 299 -12.10 -1.44 26.06
N TRP A 300 -12.08 -0.43 26.92
CA TRP A 300 -13.27 0.30 27.34
C TRP A 300 -13.04 1.80 27.38
N VAL A 301 -14.07 2.57 27.06
CA VAL A 301 -14.09 4.03 27.14
C VAL A 301 -13.72 4.44 28.57
N GLY A 302 -12.91 5.48 28.68
CA GLY A 302 -12.47 6.01 29.95
C GLY A 302 -12.29 7.52 29.91
N SER A 303 -11.55 8.02 30.89
CA SER A 303 -11.15 9.42 31.02
C SER A 303 -9.66 9.54 31.36
N SER A 304 -8.85 8.58 30.89
CA SER A 304 -7.45 8.47 31.27
C SER A 304 -6.53 9.38 30.46
N GLY A 305 -5.59 10.04 31.11
CA GLY A 305 -4.59 10.88 30.46
C GLY A 305 -4.31 12.20 31.17
N TYR A 306 -3.59 13.09 30.49
CA TYR A 306 -3.14 14.40 30.97
C TYR A 306 -2.37 14.35 32.29
N GLY A 307 -1.44 13.41 32.41
CA GLY A 307 -0.62 13.27 33.62
C GLY A 307 0.24 12.02 33.69
N LYS A 308 0.63 11.68 34.93
CA LYS A 308 1.40 10.47 35.26
C LYS A 308 0.55 9.20 35.02
N PRO A 309 1.17 8.02 34.84
CA PRO A 309 0.46 6.75 34.68
C PRO A 309 -0.70 6.57 35.66
N GLY A 310 -1.88 6.26 35.14
CA GLY A 310 -3.10 6.07 35.93
C GLY A 310 -3.94 7.33 36.19
N THR A 311 -3.53 8.51 35.71
CA THR A 311 -4.35 9.73 35.82
C THR A 311 -5.70 9.56 35.11
N GLN A 312 -6.83 9.82 35.79
CA GLN A 312 -8.18 9.73 35.23
C GLN A 312 -9.06 10.90 35.71
N GLY A 313 -10.19 11.15 35.04
CA GLY A 313 -11.22 12.10 35.49
C GLY A 313 -10.96 13.57 35.18
N LYS A 314 -9.92 13.91 34.42
CA LYS A 314 -9.59 15.31 34.06
C LYS A 314 -10.47 15.91 32.96
N PHE A 315 -11.29 15.09 32.32
CA PHE A 315 -12.17 15.46 31.21
C PHE A 315 -13.32 14.44 31.12
N PRO A 316 -14.43 14.80 30.45
CA PRO A 316 -15.56 13.89 30.28
C PRO A 316 -15.14 12.58 29.60
N PRO A 317 -15.71 11.43 29.96
CA PRO A 317 -15.39 10.16 29.32
C PRO A 317 -15.63 10.21 27.80
N HIS A 318 -14.63 9.77 27.03
CA HIS A 318 -14.70 9.66 25.58
C HIS A 318 -13.63 8.70 25.05
N LEU A 319 -13.86 8.16 23.87
CA LEU A 319 -12.83 7.52 23.06
C LEU A 319 -12.23 8.58 22.14
N HIS A 320 -10.93 8.85 22.29
CA HIS A 320 -10.20 9.54 21.24
C HIS A 320 -9.78 8.51 20.19
N TYR A 321 -10.23 8.70 18.96
CA TYR A 321 -9.90 7.85 17.83
C TYR A 321 -9.12 8.65 16.78
N GLY A 322 -7.89 8.21 16.48
CA GLY A 322 -7.02 8.78 15.46
C GLY A 322 -6.71 7.75 14.37
N ILE A 323 -6.38 8.23 13.18
CA ILE A 323 -5.87 7.39 12.10
C ILE A 323 -4.68 8.07 11.41
N TYR A 324 -3.65 7.28 11.14
CA TYR A 324 -2.41 7.76 10.56
C TYR A 324 -2.03 6.90 9.36
N ARG A 325 -1.54 7.55 8.29
CA ARG A 325 -0.99 6.90 7.10
C ARG A 325 0.52 6.90 7.19
N ASP A 326 1.13 5.82 6.71
CA ASP A 326 2.58 5.64 6.66
C ASP A 326 3.03 5.69 5.19
N SER A 327 4.01 6.56 4.88
CA SER A 327 4.64 6.68 3.55
C SER A 327 5.90 5.82 3.41
N GLY A 328 6.25 5.04 4.41
CA GLY A 328 7.54 4.35 4.54
C GLY A 328 8.62 5.19 5.22
N LEU A 329 8.46 6.52 5.29
CA LEU A 329 9.38 7.45 5.95
C LEU A 329 8.77 8.12 7.17
N HIS A 330 7.53 8.61 7.02
CA HIS A 330 6.83 9.37 8.04
C HIS A 330 5.39 8.90 8.15
N GLU A 331 4.84 9.00 9.36
CA GLU A 331 3.41 8.87 9.59
C GLU A 331 2.77 10.25 9.68
N TRP A 332 1.63 10.44 9.02
CA TRP A 332 0.82 11.64 9.17
C TRP A 332 -0.62 11.29 9.47
N SER A 333 -1.19 12.14 10.30
CA SER A 333 -2.54 12.03 10.81
C SER A 333 -3.53 12.62 9.78
N PHE A 334 -4.73 12.06 9.65
CA PHE A 334 -5.80 12.62 8.82
C PHE A 334 -7.18 12.47 9.47
N ASP A 335 -8.16 13.30 9.05
CA ASP A 335 -9.50 13.33 9.65
C ASP A 335 -10.18 11.95 9.58
N PRO A 336 -10.42 11.26 10.72
CA PRO A 336 -11.10 9.97 10.73
C PRO A 336 -12.62 10.11 10.62
N TYR A 337 -13.20 11.30 10.77
CA TYR A 337 -14.65 11.50 10.82
C TYR A 337 -15.40 10.92 9.61
N PRO A 338 -14.96 11.13 8.35
CA PRO A 338 -15.64 10.56 7.19
C PRO A 338 -15.70 9.02 7.22
N GLN A 339 -14.61 8.37 7.65
CA GLN A 339 -14.55 6.91 7.77
C GLN A 339 -15.46 6.42 8.89
N LEU A 340 -15.44 7.08 10.05
CA LEU A 340 -16.33 6.76 11.17
C LEU A 340 -17.80 6.83 10.77
N LYS A 341 -18.20 7.86 10.02
CA LYS A 341 -19.57 8.00 9.51
C LYS A 341 -19.94 6.88 8.54
N HIS A 342 -19.02 6.51 7.66
CA HIS A 342 -19.24 5.44 6.70
C HIS A 342 -19.41 4.09 7.40
N TRP A 343 -18.50 3.73 8.31
CA TRP A 343 -18.56 2.48 9.06
C TRP A 343 -19.80 2.38 9.96
N GLU A 344 -20.21 3.49 10.59
CA GLU A 344 -21.47 3.55 11.35
C GLU A 344 -22.68 3.23 10.47
N GLN A 345 -22.76 3.83 9.27
CA GLN A 345 -23.88 3.63 8.35
C GLN A 345 -23.92 2.21 7.80
N ASP A 346 -22.76 1.65 7.44
CA ASP A 346 -22.69 0.31 6.88
C ASP A 346 -23.04 -0.75 7.91
N GLU A 347 -22.56 -0.62 9.15
CA GLU A 347 -22.94 -1.53 10.24
C GLU A 347 -24.46 -1.44 10.55
N ARG A 348 -25.07 -0.24 10.49
CA ARG A 348 -26.54 -0.07 10.61
C ARG A 348 -27.29 -0.80 9.48
N LYS A 349 -26.84 -0.67 8.23
CA LYS A 349 -27.44 -1.36 7.07
C LYS A 349 -27.31 -2.88 7.18
N GLN A 350 -26.18 -3.37 7.67
CA GLN A 350 -25.98 -4.81 7.88
C GLN A 350 -26.91 -5.35 8.97
N LYS A 351 -27.09 -4.62 10.07
CA LYS A 351 -28.05 -4.99 11.13
C LYS A 351 -29.50 -4.99 10.62
N SER A 352 -29.90 -4.00 9.83
CA SER A 352 -31.27 -3.95 9.29
C SER A 352 -31.55 -5.07 8.29
N LYS A 353 -30.55 -5.48 7.49
CA LYS A 353 -30.65 -6.66 6.61
C LYS A 353 -30.79 -7.98 7.37
N LYS A 354 -30.12 -8.13 8.52
CA LYS A 354 -30.22 -9.34 9.35
C LYS A 354 -31.53 -9.44 10.15
N SER A 355 -32.20 -8.31 10.36
CA SER A 355 -33.48 -8.24 11.08
C SER A 355 -34.70 -8.43 10.16
N LYS A 356 -34.48 -8.47 8.84
CA LYS A 356 -35.47 -8.86 7.83
C LYS A 356 -35.22 -10.31 7.45
#